data_AF-A0A3N2KPC0-F1
#
_entry.id   AF-A0A3N2KPC0-F1
#
_cell.length_a   1.000
_cell.length_b   1.000
_cell.length_c   1.000
_cell.angle_alpha   90.00
_cell.angle_beta   90.00
_cell.angle_gamma   90.00
#
_symmetry.space_group_name_H-M   'P 1'
#
loop_
_entity.id
_entity.type
_entity.pdbx_description
1 polymer ?
#
loop_
_entity_poly.entity_id
_entity_poly.type
_entity_poly.pdbx_seq_one_letter_code
_entity_poly.pdbx_strand_id
1 'polypeptide(L)'
;MTALNNLISRVKNIFDRKATPATSAATSAEPPTDISVVSDPRISAAFADMEKYLAENYGTPPDNLSYQDYANGASFFSKDAVFAPSLVILSDSDGLYNLPDNVMMLISATSIKDENWLIEELGKFILSLKELGTTHHIQHFAIGFSKDKLGHPATVQTADVTCIRLY
;
A
#
# COMPACT_ATOMS: atom_id res chain seq x y z
N MET A 1 4.61 11.78 -12.34
CA MET A 1 3.14 11.63 -12.21
C MET A 1 2.55 10.49 -13.04
N THR A 2 3.01 10.21 -14.27
CA THR A 2 2.40 9.18 -15.16
C THR A 2 2.54 7.73 -14.67
N ALA A 3 3.65 7.37 -14.02
CA ALA A 3 3.90 5.99 -13.56
C ALA A 3 3.01 5.58 -12.37
N LEU A 4 2.81 6.50 -11.41
CA LEU A 4 1.98 6.26 -10.22
C LEU A 4 0.50 6.13 -10.60
N ASN A 5 -0.01 7.00 -11.49
CA ASN A 5 -1.40 6.94 -11.96
C ASN A 5 -1.67 5.63 -12.73
N ASN A 6 -0.69 5.12 -13.48
CA ASN A 6 -0.80 3.83 -14.15
C ASN A 6 -0.80 2.65 -13.17
N LEU A 7 -0.04 2.73 -12.08
CA LEU A 7 0.00 1.70 -11.04
C LEU A 7 -1.32 1.67 -10.26
N ILE A 8 -1.82 2.83 -9.84
CA ILE A 8 -3.12 3.00 -9.15
C ILE A 8 -4.26 2.53 -10.06
N SER A 9 -4.25 2.90 -11.34
CA SER A 9 -5.26 2.44 -12.31
C SER A 9 -5.24 0.92 -12.54
N ARG A 10 -4.10 0.26 -12.36
CA ARG A 10 -3.97 -1.20 -12.55
C ARG A 10 -4.34 -1.99 -11.31
N VAL A 11 -3.93 -1.51 -10.13
CA VAL A 11 -4.45 -1.96 -8.83
C VAL A 11 -5.98 -1.89 -8.89
N LYS A 12 -6.55 -0.73 -9.24
CA LYS A 12 -7.99 -0.57 -9.47
C LYS A 12 -8.58 -1.61 -10.42
N ASN A 13 -8.00 -1.84 -11.60
CA ASN A 13 -8.51 -2.86 -12.56
C ASN A 13 -8.38 -4.32 -12.08
N ILE A 14 -7.42 -4.63 -11.21
CA ILE A 14 -7.24 -5.96 -10.62
C ILE A 14 -8.28 -6.19 -9.53
N PHE A 15 -8.57 -5.18 -8.71
CA PHE A 15 -9.49 -5.26 -7.57
C PHE A 15 -10.95 -4.91 -7.92
N ASP A 16 -11.22 -4.21 -9.02
CA ASP A 16 -12.58 -3.94 -9.53
C ASP A 16 -13.17 -5.10 -10.37
N ARG A 17 -12.44 -6.21 -10.55
CA ARG A 17 -13.01 -7.44 -11.12
C ARG A 17 -13.95 -8.08 -10.10
N LYS A 18 -15.13 -7.47 -10.00
CA LYS A 18 -16.35 -8.03 -9.41
C LYS A 18 -16.47 -9.50 -9.81
N ALA A 19 -16.45 -10.41 -8.84
CA ALA A 19 -17.22 -11.65 -8.98
C ALA A 19 -18.64 -11.23 -9.35
N THR A 20 -19.17 -11.78 -10.45
CA THR A 20 -20.49 -11.45 -10.98
C THR A 20 -21.52 -11.36 -9.85
N PRO A 21 -22.03 -10.17 -9.51
CA PRO A 21 -23.20 -10.06 -8.69
C PRO A 21 -24.40 -10.11 -9.61
N ALA A 22 -25.40 -10.85 -9.18
CA ALA A 22 -26.75 -10.70 -9.70
C ALA A 22 -27.11 -9.20 -9.76
N THR A 23 -27.70 -8.82 -10.89
CA THR A 23 -28.13 -7.47 -11.29
C THR A 23 -28.62 -6.60 -10.14
N SER A 24 -28.02 -5.41 -9.99
CA SER A 24 -28.74 -4.22 -9.52
C SER A 24 -28.18 -2.97 -10.18
N ALA A 25 -29.11 -2.12 -10.58
CA ALA A 25 -28.94 -0.98 -11.48
C ALA A 25 -28.09 0.16 -10.89
N ALA A 26 -27.49 0.93 -11.79
CA ALA A 26 -26.60 2.06 -11.52
C ALA A 26 -27.31 3.25 -10.87
N THR A 27 -26.58 4.02 -10.06
CA THR A 27 -26.74 5.48 -9.98
C THR A 27 -25.36 6.11 -9.81
N SER A 28 -25.03 6.98 -10.76
CA SER A 28 -23.83 7.81 -10.79
C SER A 28 -24.01 8.98 -9.82
N ALA A 29 -23.13 9.09 -8.83
CA ALA A 29 -22.90 10.31 -8.06
C ALA A 29 -21.40 10.40 -7.75
N GLU A 30 -20.86 11.60 -7.88
CA GLU A 30 -19.46 11.98 -7.63
C GLU A 30 -19.07 11.67 -6.17
N PRO A 31 -17.88 11.09 -5.88
CA PRO A 31 -17.54 10.75 -4.49
C PRO A 31 -17.13 12.01 -3.72
N PRO A 32 -17.61 12.19 -2.48
CA PRO A 32 -17.33 13.35 -1.67
C PRO A 32 -15.87 13.37 -1.21
N THR A 33 -15.34 14.58 -1.07
CA THR A 33 -14.05 14.86 -0.43
C THR A 33 -14.23 14.76 1.07
N ASP A 34 -14.09 13.56 1.66
CA ASP A 34 -14.07 13.40 3.11
C ASP A 34 -13.02 12.36 3.55
N ILE A 35 -12.26 12.74 4.58
CA ILE A 35 -10.99 12.15 5.04
C ILE A 35 -11.28 10.92 5.94
N SER A 36 -12.14 10.01 5.49
CA SER A 36 -12.41 8.74 6.18
C SER A 36 -12.78 7.67 5.15
N VAL A 37 -11.76 7.20 4.42
CA VAL A 37 -11.90 6.26 3.30
C VAL A 37 -11.18 4.95 3.64
N VAL A 38 -11.28 4.48 4.89
CA VAL A 38 -10.91 3.10 5.24
C VAL A 38 -11.99 2.48 6.10
N SER A 39 -12.80 1.61 5.51
CA SER A 39 -13.99 1.05 6.17
C SER A 39 -13.68 0.00 7.24
N ASP A 40 -12.54 -0.68 7.14
CA ASP A 40 -12.08 -1.66 8.14
C ASP A 40 -11.34 -0.92 9.29
N PRO A 41 -11.85 -0.93 10.54
CA PRO A 41 -11.23 -0.21 11.65
C PRO A 41 -9.79 -0.61 11.95
N ARG A 42 -9.43 -1.87 11.69
CA ARG A 42 -8.07 -2.39 11.90
C ARG A 42 -7.11 -1.84 10.85
N ILE A 43 -7.55 -1.75 9.59
CA ILE A 43 -6.76 -1.16 8.52
C ILE A 43 -6.64 0.35 8.72
N SER A 44 -7.71 1.01 9.18
CA SER A 44 -7.67 2.43 9.53
C SER A 44 -6.67 2.72 10.66
N ALA A 45 -6.67 1.90 11.72
CA ALA A 45 -5.72 2.03 12.83
C ALA A 45 -4.27 1.79 12.37
N ALA A 46 -4.04 0.79 11.53
CA ALA A 46 -2.74 0.55 10.90
C ALA A 46 -2.27 1.77 10.09
N PHE A 47 -3.17 2.39 9.32
CA PHE A 47 -2.83 3.57 8.53
C PHE A 47 -2.52 4.78 9.41
N ALA A 48 -3.26 4.98 10.50
CA ALA A 48 -2.97 6.04 11.47
C ALA A 48 -1.57 5.91 12.09
N ASP A 49 -1.13 4.69 12.41
CA ASP A 49 0.23 4.47 12.91
C ASP A 49 1.30 4.75 11.84
N MET A 50 1.00 4.49 10.56
CA MET A 50 1.90 4.86 9.47
C MET A 50 1.97 6.37 9.23
N GLU A 51 0.83 7.06 9.30
CA GLU A 51 0.77 8.52 9.25
C GLU A 51 1.65 9.12 10.34
N LYS A 52 1.50 8.62 11.57
CA LYS A 52 2.32 9.03 12.71
C LYS A 52 3.80 8.78 12.46
N TYR A 53 4.17 7.57 12.01
CA TYR A 53 5.56 7.26 11.68
C TYR A 53 6.14 8.24 10.66
N LEU A 54 5.41 8.54 9.59
CA LEU A 54 5.90 9.42 8.54
C LEU A 54 5.98 10.89 8.98
N ALA A 55 5.03 11.34 9.79
CA ALA A 55 5.06 12.67 10.38
C ALA A 55 6.23 12.83 11.36
N GLU A 56 6.48 11.85 12.23
CA GLU A 56 7.53 11.92 13.24
C GLU A 56 8.95 11.81 12.64
N ASN A 57 9.14 10.99 11.60
CA ASN A 57 10.46 10.73 11.03
C ASN A 57 10.83 11.62 9.84
N TYR A 58 9.83 12.06 9.05
CA TYR A 58 10.08 12.82 7.81
C TYR A 58 9.34 14.16 7.77
N GLY A 59 8.47 14.45 8.75
CA GLY A 59 7.65 15.66 8.75
C GLY A 59 6.57 15.63 7.67
N THR A 60 6.18 14.45 7.19
CA THR A 60 5.21 14.29 6.11
C THR A 60 3.86 14.92 6.48
N PRO A 61 3.39 15.93 5.74
CA PRO A 61 2.09 16.53 5.99
C PRO A 61 0.95 15.57 5.61
N PRO A 62 -0.19 15.60 6.32
CA PRO A 62 -1.37 14.80 5.95
C PRO A 62 -1.85 15.04 4.51
N ASP A 63 -1.69 16.26 3.99
CA ASP A 63 -2.07 16.61 2.61
C ASP A 63 -1.23 15.88 1.53
N ASN A 64 -0.07 15.34 1.91
CA ASN A 64 0.76 14.51 1.03
C ASN A 64 0.32 13.04 1.03
N LEU A 65 -0.66 12.68 1.85
CA LEU A 65 -1.15 11.32 2.01
C LEU A 65 -2.46 11.14 1.25
N SER A 66 -2.65 9.96 0.68
CA SER A 66 -3.89 9.61 -0.01
C SER A 66 -4.22 8.15 0.18
N TYR A 67 -5.51 7.88 0.18
CA TYR A 67 -6.08 6.58 0.53
C TYR A 67 -7.01 6.13 -0.58
N GLN A 68 -7.14 4.82 -0.71
CA GLN A 68 -8.15 4.23 -1.57
C GLN A 68 -8.66 2.95 -0.94
N ASP A 69 -9.97 2.89 -0.78
CA ASP A 69 -10.72 1.73 -0.31
C ASP A 69 -10.92 0.70 -1.42
N TYR A 70 -10.90 -0.57 -1.03
CA TYR A 70 -11.31 -1.72 -1.82
C TYR A 70 -12.31 -2.55 -1.01
N ALA A 71 -13.05 -3.43 -1.68
CA ALA A 71 -13.98 -4.34 -1.00
C ALA A 71 -13.26 -5.28 0.00
N ASN A 72 -12.00 -5.60 -0.26
CA ASN A 72 -11.17 -6.54 0.49
C ASN A 72 -9.95 -5.89 1.17
N GLY A 73 -9.88 -4.56 1.26
CA GLY A 73 -8.71 -3.89 1.84
C GLY A 73 -8.66 -2.40 1.57
N ALA A 74 -7.49 -1.80 1.77
CA ALA A 74 -7.24 -0.41 1.40
C ALA A 74 -5.77 -0.19 1.03
N SER A 75 -5.49 0.95 0.40
CA SER A 75 -4.14 1.38 0.07
C SER A 75 -3.83 2.77 0.60
N PHE A 76 -2.53 2.97 0.85
CA PHE A 76 -1.92 4.17 1.38
C PHE A 76 -0.84 4.65 0.40
N PHE A 77 -0.84 5.93 0.07
CA PHE A 77 0.17 6.53 -0.79
C PHE A 77 0.68 7.84 -0.20
N SER A 78 1.98 7.90 0.07
CA SER A 78 2.68 9.16 0.34
C SER A 78 3.20 9.77 -0.95
N LYS A 79 3.05 11.09 -1.08
CA LYS A 79 3.64 11.93 -2.15
C LYS A 79 4.78 12.79 -1.62
N ASP A 80 5.26 12.52 -0.41
CA ASP A 80 6.34 13.27 0.20
C ASP A 80 7.63 13.16 -0.63
N ALA A 81 8.33 14.29 -0.79
CA ALA A 81 9.54 14.31 -1.60
C ALA A 81 10.70 13.57 -0.92
N VAL A 82 10.77 13.59 0.41
CA VAL A 82 11.86 12.99 1.19
C VAL A 82 11.68 11.49 1.30
N PHE A 83 10.50 11.01 1.69
CA PHE A 83 10.21 9.57 1.74
C PHE A 83 8.74 9.28 1.39
N ALA A 84 8.53 8.73 0.20
CA ALA A 84 7.21 8.41 -0.33
C ALA A 84 7.00 6.90 -0.50
N PRO A 85 6.59 6.18 0.57
CA PRO A 85 6.14 4.81 0.45
C PRO A 85 4.71 4.71 -0.09
N SER A 86 4.42 3.55 -0.69
CA SER A 86 3.07 3.15 -1.11
C SER A 86 2.81 1.73 -0.64
N LEU A 87 1.66 1.52 0.01
CA LEU A 87 1.30 0.27 0.66
C LEU A 87 -0.14 -0.13 0.33
N VAL A 88 -0.39 -1.43 0.37
CA VAL A 88 -1.73 -2.02 0.31
C VAL A 88 -1.88 -2.97 1.48
N ILE A 89 -3.02 -2.97 2.16
CA ILE A 89 -3.39 -4.00 3.14
C ILE A 89 -4.65 -4.69 2.63
N LEU A 90 -4.58 -6.00 2.48
CA LEU A 90 -5.69 -6.85 2.01
C LEU A 90 -6.10 -7.81 3.11
N SER A 91 -7.38 -7.84 3.45
CA SER A 91 -7.97 -8.84 4.34
C SER A 91 -8.14 -10.18 3.62
N ASP A 92 -8.52 -10.16 2.35
CA ASP A 92 -8.60 -11.31 1.44
C ASP A 92 -7.78 -10.98 0.19
N SER A 93 -6.86 -11.86 -0.21
CA SER A 93 -5.97 -11.59 -1.35
C SER A 93 -6.62 -11.92 -2.70
N ASP A 94 -7.72 -12.67 -2.72
CA ASP A 94 -8.33 -13.27 -3.92
C ASP A 94 -7.31 -14.03 -4.80
N GLY A 95 -6.27 -14.59 -4.18
CA GLY A 95 -5.19 -15.30 -4.86
C GLY A 95 -4.24 -14.39 -5.66
N LEU A 96 -4.30 -13.07 -5.44
CA LEU A 96 -3.45 -12.10 -6.12
C LEU A 96 -1.96 -12.44 -5.91
N TYR A 97 -1.23 -12.64 -7.00
CA TYR A 97 0.19 -13.04 -6.96
C TYR A 97 0.47 -14.29 -6.10
N ASN A 98 -0.53 -15.17 -5.90
CA ASN A 98 -0.47 -16.29 -4.95
C ASN A 98 -0.19 -15.85 -3.50
N LEU A 99 -0.56 -14.61 -3.15
CA LEU A 99 -0.40 -14.10 -1.80
C LEU A 99 -1.42 -14.77 -0.87
N PRO A 100 -1.04 -15.01 0.38
CA PRO A 100 -2.01 -15.38 1.40
C PRO A 100 -2.93 -14.20 1.73
N ASP A 101 -4.06 -14.53 2.34
CA ASP A 101 -4.95 -13.54 2.93
C ASP A 101 -4.27 -12.77 4.06
N ASN A 102 -4.86 -11.65 4.45
CA ASN A 102 -4.37 -10.80 5.53
C ASN A 102 -2.91 -10.38 5.34
N VAL A 103 -2.65 -9.72 4.22
CA VAL A 103 -1.31 -9.34 3.73
C VAL A 103 -1.18 -7.83 3.60
N MET A 104 -0.07 -7.30 4.09
CA MET A 104 0.39 -5.94 3.80
C MET A 104 1.49 -6.01 2.74
N MET A 105 1.35 -5.24 1.66
CA MET A 105 2.29 -5.22 0.55
C MET A 105 2.92 -3.84 0.37
N LEU A 106 4.25 -3.77 0.46
CA LEU A 106 5.03 -2.61 0.05
C LEU A 106 5.16 -2.59 -1.48
N ILE A 107 4.50 -1.61 -2.08
CA ILE A 107 4.37 -1.47 -3.54
C ILE A 107 5.54 -0.70 -4.13
N SER A 108 5.93 0.39 -3.47
CA SER A 108 7.06 1.23 -3.88
C SER A 108 7.52 2.12 -2.73
N ALA A 109 8.76 2.56 -2.80
CA ALA A 109 9.29 3.66 -2.00
C ALA A 109 10.15 4.55 -2.91
N THR A 110 9.93 5.86 -2.87
CA THR A 110 10.69 6.83 -3.65
C THR A 110 11.22 7.96 -2.77
N SER A 111 12.32 8.58 -3.20
CA SER A 111 12.94 9.71 -2.52
C SER A 111 13.65 10.61 -3.52
N ILE A 112 13.76 11.92 -3.21
CA ILE A 112 14.68 12.85 -3.88
C ILE A 112 16.13 12.71 -3.40
N LYS A 113 16.36 11.95 -2.32
CA LYS A 113 17.70 11.65 -1.79
C LYS A 113 18.35 10.54 -2.63
N ASP A 114 19.63 10.29 -2.36
CA ASP A 114 20.36 9.24 -3.04
C ASP A 114 19.90 7.82 -2.63
N GLU A 115 20.36 6.84 -3.41
CA GLU A 115 19.96 5.44 -3.26
C GLU A 115 20.41 4.83 -1.92
N ASN A 116 21.58 5.20 -1.39
CA ASN A 116 22.05 4.67 -0.12
C ASN A 116 21.17 5.16 1.04
N TRP A 117 20.79 6.43 1.02
CA TRP A 117 19.83 6.97 1.97
C TRP A 117 18.49 6.25 1.88
N LEU A 118 17.97 6.05 0.67
CA LEU A 118 16.69 5.34 0.47
C LEU A 118 16.74 3.90 1.00
N ILE A 119 17.84 3.18 0.78
CA ILE A 119 18.03 1.81 1.29
C ILE A 119 18.02 1.80 2.82
N GLU A 120 18.71 2.73 3.47
CA GLU A 120 18.77 2.82 4.92
C GLU A 120 17.38 3.08 5.53
N GLU A 121 16.66 4.07 4.98
CA GLU A 121 15.33 4.42 5.45
C GLU A 121 14.29 3.34 5.16
N LEU A 122 14.41 2.66 4.02
CA LEU A 122 13.58 1.50 3.70
C LEU A 122 13.78 0.38 4.73
N GLY A 123 15.01 0.15 5.20
CA GLY A 123 15.31 -0.82 6.24
C GLY A 123 14.60 -0.49 7.57
N LYS A 124 14.67 0.77 8.01
CA LYS A 124 13.95 1.26 9.20
C LYS A 124 12.44 1.12 9.04
N PHE A 125 11.94 1.50 7.88
CA PHE A 125 10.51 1.44 7.59
C PHE A 125 9.98 0.01 7.59
N ILE A 126 10.68 -0.94 6.96
CA ILE A 126 10.29 -2.36 6.96
C ILE A 126 10.24 -2.92 8.39
N LEU A 127 11.17 -2.51 9.27
CA LEU A 127 11.12 -2.91 10.67
C LEU A 127 9.85 -2.38 11.36
N SER A 128 9.51 -1.12 11.15
CA SER A 128 8.26 -0.54 11.67
C SER A 128 7.02 -1.24 11.10
N LEU A 129 7.02 -1.60 9.81
CA LEU A 129 5.92 -2.36 9.19
C LEU A 129 5.74 -3.75 9.81
N LYS A 130 6.82 -4.43 10.18
CA LYS A 130 6.75 -5.71 10.89
C LYS A 130 6.08 -5.57 12.26
N GLU A 131 6.44 -4.54 13.03
CA GLU A 131 5.84 -4.26 14.34
C GLU A 131 4.37 -3.86 14.22
N LEU A 132 4.06 -3.04 13.22
CA LEU A 132 2.71 -2.63 12.86
C LEU A 132 1.85 -3.83 12.49
N GLY A 133 2.36 -4.74 11.65
CA GLY A 133 1.61 -5.95 11.28
C GLY A 133 1.31 -6.83 12.49
N THR A 134 2.23 -6.94 13.44
CA THR A 134 1.96 -7.65 14.70
C THR A 134 0.87 -6.97 15.54
N THR A 135 0.95 -5.64 15.65
CA THR A 135 0.02 -4.82 16.46
C THR A 135 -1.41 -4.87 15.91
N HIS A 136 -1.55 -4.81 14.57
CA HIS A 136 -2.85 -4.78 13.90
C HIS A 136 -3.26 -6.14 13.34
N HIS A 137 -2.65 -7.22 13.82
CA HIS A 137 -2.96 -8.60 13.43
C HIS A 137 -2.96 -8.82 11.91
N ILE A 138 -2.03 -8.18 11.20
CA ILE A 138 -1.71 -8.45 9.79
C ILE A 138 -0.70 -9.58 9.78
N GLN A 139 -1.03 -10.70 9.13
CA GLN A 139 -0.25 -11.92 9.24
C GLN A 139 0.94 -11.96 8.29
N HIS A 140 0.80 -11.33 7.13
CA HIS A 140 1.76 -11.46 6.06
C HIS A 140 2.29 -10.10 5.62
N PHE A 141 3.59 -10.06 5.32
CA PHE A 141 4.22 -8.92 4.70
C PHE A 141 4.81 -9.34 3.35
N ALA A 142 4.42 -8.62 2.31
CA ALA A 142 4.86 -8.84 0.96
C ALA A 142 5.65 -7.62 0.45
N ILE A 143 6.70 -7.89 -0.32
CA ILE A 143 7.46 -6.86 -1.02
C ILE A 143 7.71 -7.31 -2.46
N GLY A 144 7.46 -6.42 -3.41
CA GLY A 144 7.78 -6.63 -4.81
C GLY A 144 9.12 -6.02 -5.18
N PHE A 145 10.08 -6.83 -5.66
CA PHE A 145 11.35 -6.33 -6.20
C PHE A 145 11.28 -6.15 -7.71
N SER A 146 11.81 -5.04 -8.24
CA SER A 146 11.95 -4.87 -9.70
C SER A 146 12.79 -6.01 -10.29
N LYS A 147 12.31 -6.64 -11.37
CA LYS A 147 13.10 -7.63 -12.13
C LYS A 147 14.23 -7.00 -12.95
N ASP A 148 14.07 -5.73 -13.31
CA ASP A 148 15.00 -5.05 -14.22
C ASP A 148 16.13 -4.34 -13.47
N LYS A 149 15.99 -4.15 -12.15
CA LYS A 149 16.97 -3.53 -11.27
C LYS A 149 17.02 -4.25 -9.93
N LEU A 150 18.06 -5.07 -9.74
CA LEU A 150 18.30 -5.80 -8.49
C LEU A 150 18.30 -4.81 -7.31
N GLY A 151 17.47 -5.04 -6.29
CA GLY A 151 17.39 -4.19 -5.10
C GLY A 151 16.54 -2.92 -5.23
N HIS A 152 15.91 -2.66 -6.38
CA HIS A 152 15.10 -1.47 -6.58
C HIS A 152 13.60 -1.78 -6.38
N PRO A 153 12.88 -1.11 -5.45
CA PRO A 153 11.50 -1.44 -5.10
C PRO A 153 10.43 -0.91 -6.10
N ALA A 154 10.80 -0.48 -7.31
CA ALA A 154 10.00 0.53 -8.01
C ALA A 154 8.95 0.06 -9.03
N THR A 155 8.76 -1.23 -9.30
CA THR A 155 7.69 -1.61 -10.25
C THR A 155 7.23 -3.05 -10.09
N VAL A 156 6.06 -3.22 -9.48
CA VAL A 156 5.35 -4.50 -9.25
C VAL A 156 4.91 -5.20 -10.55
N GLN A 157 5.06 -4.54 -11.70
CA GLN A 157 4.55 -5.05 -12.99
C GLN A 157 5.17 -6.39 -13.41
N THR A 158 6.38 -6.69 -12.94
CA THR A 158 7.08 -7.95 -13.21
C THR A 158 7.66 -8.59 -11.95
N ALA A 159 7.50 -7.99 -10.76
CA ALA A 159 8.29 -8.32 -9.58
C ALA A 159 8.22 -9.78 -9.11
N ASP A 160 9.33 -10.32 -8.62
CA ASP A 160 9.28 -11.49 -7.73
C ASP A 160 8.81 -10.99 -6.37
N VAL A 161 7.54 -11.29 -6.06
CA VAL A 161 6.93 -10.92 -4.79
C VAL A 161 7.39 -11.92 -3.75
N THR A 162 8.15 -11.44 -2.76
CA THR A 162 8.53 -12.25 -1.60
C THR A 162 7.54 -11.95 -0.48
N CYS A 163 6.93 -13.00 0.06
CA CYS A 163 5.99 -12.91 1.18
C CYS A 163 6.58 -13.61 2.40
N ILE A 164 6.59 -12.92 3.53
CA ILE A 164 7.01 -13.46 4.82
C ILE A 164 5.81 -13.48 5.76
N ARG A 165 5.71 -14.54 6.55
CA ARG A 165 4.77 -14.61 7.66
C ARG A 165 5.37 -13.88 8.87
N LEU A 166 4.60 -12.99 9.49
CA LEU A 166 5.07 -12.15 10.59
C LEU A 166 5.04 -12.89 11.93
N TYR A 167 4.15 -13.87 12.12
CA TYR A 167 4.03 -14.71 13.31
C TYR A 167 3.23 -16.01 13.07
#